data_AF-A0A4T1ZZH4-F1
#
_entry.id   AF-A0A4T1ZZH4-F1
#
_cell.length_a   1.000
_cell.length_b   1.000
_cell.length_c   1.000
_cell.angle_alpha   90.00
_cell.angle_beta   90.00
_cell.angle_gamma   90.00
#
_symmetry.space_group_name_H-M   'P 1'
#
loop_
_entity.id
_entity.type
_entity.pdbx_description
1 polymer ?
#
loop_
_entity_poly.entity_id
_entity_poly.type
_entity_poly.pdbx_seq_one_letter_code
_entity_poly.pdbx_strand_id
1 'polypeptide(L)'
;MQTREEIFITLRDALVELFELDAERVTPQANLYQDLEIDSIDAVDLIDHIKRQTGKKLAAEEFKAVRTVGDVVEAVLQLVNAPASE
;
A
#
# COMPACT_ATOMS: atom_id res chain seq x y z
N MET A 1 15.44 7.85 -5.24
CA MET A 1 14.86 6.57 -5.69
C MET A 1 14.43 5.84 -4.44
N GLN A 2 13.13 5.69 -4.22
CA GLN A 2 12.64 4.84 -3.12
C GLN A 2 12.77 3.39 -3.56
N THR A 3 13.29 2.55 -2.68
CA THR A 3 13.38 1.10 -2.92
C THR A 3 12.09 0.40 -2.51
N ARG A 4 11.84 -0.78 -3.10
CA ARG A 4 10.69 -1.61 -2.72
C ARG A 4 10.66 -1.93 -1.22
N GLU A 5 11.83 -2.09 -0.61
CA GLU A 5 11.97 -2.42 0.82
C GLU A 5 11.57 -1.23 1.69
N GLU A 6 12.00 -0.01 1.35
CA GLU A 6 11.58 1.19 2.08
C GLU A 6 10.08 1.43 1.98
N ILE A 7 9.50 1.23 0.80
CA ILE A 7 8.06 1.34 0.59
C ILE A 7 7.32 0.27 1.39
N PHE A 8 7.79 -0.98 1.36
CA PHE A 8 7.21 -2.06 2.16
C PHE A 8 7.29 -1.77 3.66
N ILE A 9 8.43 -1.30 4.17
CA ILE A 9 8.58 -0.96 5.59
C ILE A 9 7.61 0.16 5.97
N THR A 10 7.53 1.22 5.16
CA THR A 10 6.62 2.36 5.39
C THR A 10 5.16 1.93 5.33
N LEU A 11 4.80 1.12 4.33
CA LEU A 11 3.45 0.60 4.16
C LEU A 11 3.08 -0.34 5.31
N ARG A 12 4.01 -1.20 5.73
CA ARG A 12 3.83 -2.09 6.87
C ARG A 12 3.58 -1.30 8.15
N ASP A 13 4.42 -0.31 8.42
CA ASP A 13 4.27 0.55 9.60
C ASP A 13 2.91 1.26 9.56
N ALA A 14 2.53 1.82 8.42
CA ALA A 14 1.22 2.45 8.23
C ALA A 14 0.07 1.44 8.43
N LEU A 15 0.16 0.21 7.92
CA LEU A 15 -0.86 -0.82 8.14
C LEU A 15 -0.98 -1.21 9.62
N VAL A 16 0.15 -1.33 10.32
CA VAL A 16 0.21 -1.65 11.75
C VAL A 16 -0.36 -0.51 12.59
N GLU A 17 -0.04 0.75 12.27
CA GLU A 17 -0.50 1.92 13.00
C GLU A 17 -1.96 2.29 12.70
N LEU A 18 -2.37 2.24 11.42
CA LEU A 18 -3.72 2.64 10.99
C LEU A 18 -4.77 1.58 11.31
N PHE A 19 -4.42 0.31 11.19
CA PHE A 19 -5.36 -0.81 11.34
C PHE A 19 -5.06 -1.67 12.57
N GLU A 20 -4.11 -1.26 13.42
CA GLU A 20 -3.72 -1.97 14.65
C GLU A 20 -3.37 -3.46 14.38
N LEU A 21 -2.77 -3.72 13.22
CA LEU A 21 -2.40 -5.06 12.76
C LEU A 21 -1.03 -5.48 13.30
N ASP A 22 -0.81 -6.79 13.43
CA ASP A 22 0.52 -7.31 13.73
C ASP A 22 1.46 -7.20 12.54
N ALA A 23 2.64 -6.62 12.76
CA ALA A 23 3.71 -6.54 11.76
C ALA A 23 4.14 -7.93 11.23
N GLU A 24 3.92 -8.98 12.03
CA GLU A 24 4.17 -10.38 11.64
C GLU A 24 3.14 -10.90 10.63
N ARG A 25 1.91 -10.39 10.65
CA ARG A 25 0.86 -10.73 9.66
C ARG A 25 1.09 -10.00 8.34
N VAL A 26 1.64 -8.79 8.38
CA VAL A 26 1.91 -7.97 7.19
C VAL A 26 3.13 -8.52 6.43
N THR A 27 2.88 -9.53 5.60
CA THR A 27 3.85 -10.11 4.69
C THR A 27 3.56 -9.68 3.26
N PRO A 28 4.57 -9.64 2.35
CA PRO A 28 4.32 -9.31 0.94
C PRO A 28 3.36 -10.30 0.25
N GLN A 29 3.22 -11.52 0.79
CA GLN A 29 2.29 -12.53 0.29
C GLN A 29 0.90 -12.45 0.96
N ALA A 30 0.76 -11.69 2.06
CA ALA A 30 -0.48 -11.55 2.80
C ALA A 30 -1.53 -10.85 1.93
N ASN A 31 -2.75 -11.37 1.97
CA ASN A 31 -3.87 -10.81 1.25
C ASN A 31 -4.51 -9.71 2.10
N LEU A 32 -4.70 -8.51 1.54
CA LEU A 32 -5.29 -7.39 2.28
C LEU A 32 -6.69 -7.75 2.80
N TYR A 33 -7.53 -8.33 1.94
CA TYR A 33 -8.92 -8.63 2.28
C TYR A 33 -9.09 -9.91 3.10
N GLN A 34 -8.33 -10.97 2.80
CA GLN A 34 -8.50 -12.27 3.46
C GLN A 34 -7.62 -12.47 4.68
N ASP A 35 -6.39 -11.94 4.67
CA ASP A 35 -5.39 -12.20 5.71
C ASP A 35 -5.27 -11.03 6.68
N LEU A 36 -5.34 -9.81 6.16
CA LEU A 36 -5.32 -8.58 6.97
C LEU A 36 -6.71 -8.03 7.28
N GLU A 37 -7.76 -8.70 6.77
CA GLU A 37 -9.17 -8.37 7.04
C GLU A 37 -9.53 -6.90 6.71
N ILE A 38 -8.82 -6.31 5.74
CA ILE A 38 -9.01 -4.93 5.28
C ILE A 38 -10.36 -4.80 4.58
N ASP A 39 -11.22 -3.94 5.11
CA ASP A 39 -12.50 -3.63 4.49
C ASP A 39 -12.37 -2.57 3.39
N SER A 40 -13.46 -2.39 2.64
CA SER A 40 -13.55 -1.32 1.63
C SER A 40 -13.41 0.10 2.21
N ILE A 41 -13.64 0.29 3.50
CA ILE A 41 -13.44 1.57 4.21
C ILE A 41 -11.95 1.77 4.48
N ASP A 42 -11.31 0.76 5.07
CA ASP A 42 -9.88 0.74 5.37
C ASP A 42 -9.02 0.95 4.12
N ALA A 43 -9.42 0.35 3.00
CA ALA A 43 -8.82 0.58 1.70
C ALA A 43 -8.75 2.08 1.33
N VAL A 44 -9.80 2.85 1.62
CA VAL A 44 -9.86 4.29 1.32
C VAL A 44 -8.88 5.06 2.19
N ASP A 45 -8.80 4.74 3.48
CA ASP A 45 -7.83 5.34 4.41
C ASP A 45 -6.37 5.03 4.01
N LEU A 46 -6.09 3.79 3.60
CA LEU A 46 -4.75 3.41 3.12
C LEU A 46 -4.36 4.19 1.85
N ILE A 47 -5.28 4.36 0.90
CA ILE A 47 -5.04 5.15 -0.32
C ILE A 47 -4.78 6.62 0.04
N ASP A 48 -5.56 7.20 0.97
CA ASP A 48 -5.35 8.59 1.38
C ASP A 48 -4.00 8.77 2.10
N HIS A 49 -3.61 7.83 2.95
CA HIS A 49 -2.31 7.83 3.63
C HIS A 49 -1.15 7.74 2.62
N ILE A 50 -1.19 6.77 1.71
CA ILE A 50 -0.17 6.61 0.65
C ILE A 50 -0.08 7.87 -0.20
N LYS A 51 -1.21 8.48 -0.54
CA LYS A 51 -1.26 9.72 -1.31
C LYS A 51 -0.60 10.89 -0.57
N ARG A 52 -0.79 11.01 0.75
CA ARG A 52 -0.12 12.04 1.56
C ARG A 52 1.38 11.83 1.65
N GLN A 53 1.82 10.58 1.78
CA GLN A 53 3.24 10.22 1.87
C GLN A 53 3.98 10.39 0.54
N THR A 54 3.39 9.92 -0.55
CA THR A 54 4.03 9.90 -1.88
C THR A 54 3.71 11.14 -2.73
N GLY A 55 2.69 11.90 -2.34
CA GLY A 55 2.15 13.01 -3.14
C GLY A 55 1.41 12.55 -4.41
N LYS A 56 1.33 11.25 -4.70
CA LYS A 56 0.71 10.71 -5.89
C LYS A 56 -0.54 9.91 -5.56
N LYS A 57 -1.57 10.05 -6.39
CA LYS A 57 -2.86 9.39 -6.19
C LYS A 57 -2.84 8.01 -6.85
N LEU A 58 -2.94 6.95 -6.04
CA LEU A 58 -3.26 5.64 -6.57
C LEU A 58 -4.72 5.61 -7.02
N ALA A 59 -4.99 5.10 -8.23
CA ALA A 59 -6.36 4.97 -8.71
C ALA A 59 -7.08 3.86 -7.93
N ALA A 60 -8.38 4.03 -7.66
CA ALA A 60 -9.19 3.00 -7.02
C ALA A 60 -9.24 1.70 -7.84
N GLU A 61 -9.09 1.80 -9.17
CA GLU A 61 -8.99 0.63 -10.06
C GLU A 61 -7.69 -0.13 -9.86
N GLU A 62 -6.56 0.56 -9.69
CA GLU A 62 -5.28 -0.06 -9.31
C GLU A 62 -5.38 -0.69 -7.92
N PHE A 63 -5.99 0.02 -6.97
CA PHE A 63 -6.20 -0.53 -5.63
C PHE A 63 -7.15 -1.74 -5.60
N LYS A 64 -8.08 -1.86 -6.56
CA LYS A 64 -8.90 -3.07 -6.72
C LYS A 64 -8.16 -4.21 -7.42
N ALA A 65 -7.15 -3.89 -8.22
CA ALA A 65 -6.31 -4.87 -8.88
C ALA A 65 -5.31 -5.48 -7.89
N VAL A 66 -4.79 -4.69 -6.94
CA VAL A 66 -3.94 -5.18 -5.87
C VAL A 66 -4.74 -6.02 -4.87
N ARG A 67 -4.25 -7.22 -4.56
CA ARG A 67 -4.86 -8.12 -3.57
C ARG A 67 -3.94 -8.42 -2.41
N THR A 68 -2.64 -8.28 -2.63
CA THR A 68 -1.62 -8.55 -1.62
C THR A 68 -0.86 -7.29 -1.24
N VAL A 69 -0.20 -7.33 -0.09
CA VAL A 69 0.70 -6.24 0.34
C VAL A 69 1.79 -6.01 -0.72
N GLY A 70 2.32 -7.08 -1.32
CA GLY A 70 3.30 -6.99 -2.39
C GLY A 70 2.78 -6.23 -3.61
N ASP A 71 1.53 -6.47 -4.02
CA ASP A 71 0.92 -5.72 -5.12
C ASP A 71 0.82 -4.22 -4.80
N VAL A 72 0.46 -3.84 -3.58
CA VAL A 72 0.40 -2.43 -3.15
C VAL A 72 1.81 -1.81 -3.20
N VAL A 73 2.81 -2.51 -2.70
CA VAL A 73 4.20 -2.03 -2.74
C VAL A 73 4.66 -1.81 -4.18
N GLU A 74 4.40 -2.76 -5.07
CA GLU A 74 4.75 -2.62 -6.49
C GLU A 74 4.01 -1.45 -7.14
N ALA A 75 2.71 -1.30 -6.89
CA ALA A 75 1.92 -0.19 -7.42
C ALA A 75 2.45 1.17 -6.95
N VAL A 76 2.80 1.29 -5.66
CA VAL A 76 3.40 2.51 -5.10
C VAL A 76 4.81 2.74 -5.66
N LEU A 77 5.62 1.68 -5.78
CA LEU A 77 6.95 1.75 -6.35
C LEU A 77 6.92 2.24 -7.79
N GLN A 78 6.00 1.71 -8.60
CA GLN A 78 5.78 2.16 -9.96
C GLN A 78 5.30 3.60 -9.97
N LEU A 79 4.41 4.01 -9.07
CA LEU A 79 3.89 5.37 -9.01
C LEU A 79 4.97 6.42 -8.69
N VAL A 80 5.86 6.12 -7.72
CA VAL A 80 6.93 7.04 -7.30
C VAL A 80 8.11 7.05 -8.27
N ASN A 81 8.38 5.93 -8.95
CA ASN A 81 9.46 5.83 -9.94
C ASN A 81 8.98 6.10 -11.38
N ALA A 82 7.67 6.12 -11.63
CA ALA A 82 7.13 6.51 -12.93
C ALA A 82 7.57 7.95 -13.19
N PRO A 83 8.27 8.21 -14.32
CA PRO A 83 8.52 9.57 -14.73
C PRO A 83 7.14 10.23 -14.84
N ALA A 84 6.94 11.32 -14.10
CA ALA A 84 5.79 12.16 -14.36
C ALA A 84 5.98 12.64 -15.80
N SER A 85 5.30 12.01 -16.75
CA SER A 85 5.26 12.51 -18.11
C SER A 85 4.71 13.93 -18.02
N GLU A 86 5.55 14.84 -18.52
CA GLU A 86 5.51 16.30 -18.50
C GLU A 86 4.15 16.93 -18.85
#